data_AF-A0A2U3IEB1-F1
#
_entry.id   AF-A0A2U3IEB1-F1
#
_cell.length_a   1.000
_cell.length_b   1.000
_cell.length_c   1.000
_cell.angle_alpha   90.00
_cell.angle_beta   90.00
_cell.angle_gamma   90.00
#
_symmetry.space_group_name_H-M   'P 1'
#
loop_
_entity.id
_entity.type
_entity.pdbx_description
1 polymer ?
#
loop_
_entity_poly.entity_id
_entity_poly.type
_entity_poly.pdbx_seq_one_letter_code
_entity_poly.pdbx_strand_id
1 'polypeptide(L)'
;MTVIAFTILGEAASKANSRAIVTRRSRTATGEVRARPASIKSDKARAFERSALRQIPVACRVRLDGPLRITLKLFYASERPDLAEDLVLDVLQDRWAYVRRDGVRMRERVQDGVYRNDRQIREKHVYHGIDRTHPRVEIVVEPLAQPACAWSAGLHVRRNPTGAPR
;
A
#
# COMPACT_ATOMS: atom_id res chain seq x y z
N MET A 1 -17.49 -6.78 13.58
CA MET A 1 -16.26 -6.20 13.01
C MET A 1 -15.42 -7.34 12.47
N THR A 2 -15.01 -7.29 11.20
CA THR A 2 -14.27 -8.40 10.58
C THR A 2 -12.77 -8.20 10.78
N VAL A 3 -12.14 -9.10 11.53
CA VAL A 3 -10.68 -9.18 11.66
C VAL A 3 -10.16 -10.15 10.62
N ILE A 4 -9.09 -9.77 9.91
CA ILE A 4 -8.45 -10.58 8.88
C ILE A 4 -7.04 -10.91 9.37
N ALA A 5 -6.71 -12.19 9.42
CA ALA A 5 -5.39 -12.66 9.78
C ALA A 5 -4.92 -13.76 8.84
N PHE A 6 -3.69 -13.65 8.33
CA PHE A 6 -3.06 -14.67 7.50
C PHE A 6 -1.53 -14.44 7.41
N THR A 7 -0.84 -15.39 6.78
CA THR A 7 0.62 -15.38 6.61
C THR A 7 0.99 -15.41 5.14
N ILE A 8 2.01 -14.64 4.76
CA ILE A 8 2.65 -14.68 3.45
C ILE A 8 4.07 -15.22 3.63
N LEU A 9 4.41 -16.29 2.90
CA LEU A 9 5.76 -16.87 2.89
C LEU A 9 6.71 -16.05 2.04
N GLY A 10 7.97 -15.99 2.49
CA GLY A 10 9.05 -15.22 1.91
C GLY A 10 9.38 -13.96 2.71
N GLU A 11 10.59 -13.45 2.52
CA GLU A 11 11.03 -12.19 3.12
C GLU A 11 10.55 -10.99 2.30
N ALA A 12 9.94 -10.01 2.97
CA ALA A 12 9.68 -8.71 2.36
C ALA A 12 11.00 -8.01 2.02
N ALA A 13 10.97 -7.12 1.03
CA ALA A 13 12.15 -6.36 0.63
C ALA A 13 11.81 -4.88 0.47
N SER A 14 12.71 -4.01 0.92
CA SER A 14 12.53 -2.56 0.82
C SER A 14 12.31 -2.13 -0.63
N LYS A 15 11.35 -1.22 -0.83
CA LYS A 15 11.07 -0.57 -2.12
C LYS A 15 12.05 0.54 -2.45
N ALA A 16 12.69 1.12 -1.43
CA ALA A 16 13.59 2.27 -1.54
C ALA A 16 15.03 1.84 -1.82
N ASN A 17 15.47 0.73 -1.21
CA ASN A 17 16.84 0.28 -1.30
C ASN A 17 17.06 -0.62 -2.53
N SER A 18 18.25 -0.53 -3.12
CA SER A 18 18.67 -1.32 -4.28
C SER A 18 17.74 -1.22 -5.49
N ARG A 19 17.14 -0.04 -5.73
CA ARG A 19 16.32 0.19 -6.93
C ARG A 19 17.11 -0.10 -8.21
N ALA A 20 16.47 -0.75 -9.16
CA ALA A 20 17.06 -1.02 -10.46
C ALA A 20 16.84 0.18 -11.39
N ILE A 21 17.88 0.58 -12.12
CA ILE A 21 17.77 1.59 -13.18
C ILE A 21 17.49 0.85 -14.50
N VAL A 22 16.34 1.15 -15.11
CA VAL A 22 15.96 0.59 -16.41
C VAL A 22 15.81 1.70 -17.44
N THR A 23 16.15 1.39 -18.68
CA THR A 23 15.99 2.33 -19.79
C THR A 23 14.60 2.18 -20.39
N ARG A 24 13.73 3.18 -20.20
CA ARG A 24 12.44 3.25 -20.89
C ARG A 24 12.64 3.89 -22.25
N ARG A 25 12.20 3.22 -23.30
CA ARG A 25 12.20 3.74 -24.67
C ARG A 25 10.78 4.07 -25.08
N SER A 26 10.58 5.26 -25.64
CA SER A 26 9.30 5.68 -26.23
C SER A 26 9.55 6.24 -27.63
N ARG A 27 8.65 5.93 -28.56
CA ARG A 27 8.68 6.50 -29.91
C ARG A 27 7.86 7.79 -29.95
N THR A 28 8.42 8.85 -30.50
CA THR A 28 7.70 10.12 -30.72
C THR A 28 6.76 10.00 -31.91
N ALA A 29 5.85 10.97 -32.07
CA ALA A 29 4.99 11.06 -33.25
C ALA A 29 5.79 11.21 -34.57
N THR A 30 6.99 11.81 -34.51
CA THR A 30 7.92 11.97 -35.63
C THR A 30 8.76 10.71 -35.92
N GLY A 31 8.59 9.65 -35.13
CA GLY A 31 9.28 8.37 -35.33
C GLY A 31 10.63 8.24 -34.60
N GLU A 32 11.10 9.28 -33.92
CA GLU A 32 12.34 9.27 -33.13
C GLU A 32 12.21 8.40 -31.88
N VAL A 33 13.29 7.70 -31.52
CA VAL A 33 13.35 6.88 -30.30
C VAL A 33 13.98 7.68 -29.17
N ARG A 34 13.18 8.00 -28.14
CA ARG A 34 13.67 8.66 -26.93
C ARG A 34 13.92 7.62 -25.84
N ALA A 35 15.15 7.58 -25.31
CA ALA A 35 15.50 6.77 -24.15
C ALA A 35 15.54 7.65 -22.89
N ARG A 36 14.90 7.20 -21.82
CA ARG A 36 14.90 7.86 -20.51
C ARG A 36 15.18 6.83 -19.42
N PRO A 37 16.18 7.05 -18.54
CA PRO A 37 16.37 6.18 -17.38
C PRO A 37 15.18 6.31 -16.43
N ALA A 38 14.77 5.20 -15.84
CA ALA A 38 13.72 5.14 -14.83
C ALA A 38 14.18 4.24 -13.69
N SER A 39 13.96 4.71 -12.45
CA SER A 39 14.20 3.91 -11.25
C SER A 39 12.98 3.06 -10.95
N ILE A 40 13.16 1.75 -10.81
CA ILE A 40 12.10 0.78 -10.49
C ILE A 40 12.43 -0.04 -9.25
N LYS A 41 11.43 -0.73 -8.69
CA LYS A 41 11.61 -1.71 -7.61
C LYS A 41 12.68 -2.74 -7.99
N SER A 42 13.47 -3.17 -7.00
CA SER A 42 14.45 -4.25 -7.14
C SER A 42 13.80 -5.56 -7.60
N ASP A 43 14.59 -6.48 -8.17
CA ASP A 43 14.09 -7.80 -8.55
C ASP A 43 13.55 -8.58 -7.36
N LYS A 44 14.23 -8.51 -6.20
CA LYS A 44 13.78 -9.13 -4.95
C LYS A 44 12.41 -8.60 -4.52
N ALA A 45 12.21 -7.28 -4.52
CA ALA A 45 10.91 -6.68 -4.19
C ALA A 45 9.80 -7.09 -5.17
N ARG A 46 10.09 -7.13 -6.48
CA ARG A 46 9.12 -7.60 -7.49
C ARG A 46 8.81 -9.09 -7.37
N ALA A 47 9.80 -9.92 -7.01
CA ALA A 47 9.62 -11.34 -6.80
C ALA A 47 8.72 -11.61 -5.58
N PHE A 48 8.97 -10.93 -4.47
CA PHE A 48 8.09 -10.98 -3.29
C PHE A 48 6.67 -10.53 -3.63
N GLU A 49 6.48 -9.36 -4.28
CA GLU A 49 5.16 -8.85 -4.67
C GLU A 49 4.36 -9.87 -5.49
N ARG A 50 5.00 -10.48 -6.51
CA ARG A 50 4.34 -11.50 -7.34
C ARG A 50 3.96 -12.76 -6.55
N SER A 51 4.83 -13.20 -5.64
CA SER A 51 4.58 -14.39 -4.82
C SER A 51 3.45 -14.12 -3.82
N ALA A 52 3.54 -13.00 -3.11
CA ALA A 52 2.60 -12.56 -2.09
C ALA A 52 1.17 -12.45 -2.64
N LEU A 53 0.99 -11.83 -3.82
CA LEU A 53 -0.33 -11.70 -4.46
C LEU A 53 -1.04 -13.04 -4.70
N ARG A 54 -0.30 -14.13 -4.94
CA ARG A 54 -0.86 -15.47 -5.12
C ARG A 54 -1.21 -16.16 -3.80
N GLN A 55 -0.51 -15.79 -2.72
CA GLN A 55 -0.68 -16.40 -1.40
C GLN A 55 -1.84 -15.79 -0.60
N ILE A 56 -2.27 -14.55 -0.92
CA ILE A 56 -3.42 -13.94 -0.24
C ILE A 56 -4.67 -14.81 -0.46
N PRO A 57 -5.31 -15.32 0.61
CA PRO A 57 -6.52 -16.12 0.49
C PRO A 57 -7.65 -15.31 -0.16
N VAL A 58 -8.46 -15.95 -1.00
CA VAL A 58 -9.63 -15.30 -1.64
C VAL A 58 -10.58 -14.74 -0.59
N ALA A 59 -10.81 -15.48 0.50
CA ALA A 59 -11.66 -15.06 1.62
C ALA A 59 -11.15 -13.80 2.35
N CYS A 60 -9.87 -13.43 2.20
CA CYS A 60 -9.30 -12.23 2.79
C CYS A 60 -9.43 -10.99 1.89
N ARG A 61 -9.79 -11.15 0.60
CA ARG A 61 -9.96 -10.05 -0.38
C ARG A 61 -11.33 -9.38 -0.27
N VAL A 62 -11.67 -8.93 0.93
CA VAL A 62 -13.01 -8.42 1.26
C VAL A 62 -13.15 -6.90 1.10
N ARG A 63 -12.06 -6.20 0.73
CA ARG A 63 -12.04 -4.75 0.51
C ARG A 63 -12.62 -3.96 1.69
N LEU A 64 -12.09 -4.20 2.89
CA LEU A 64 -12.46 -3.47 4.11
C LEU A 64 -12.49 -1.95 3.87
N ASP A 65 -13.48 -1.30 4.47
CA ASP A 65 -13.74 0.14 4.39
C ASP A 65 -13.49 0.85 5.72
N GLY A 66 -13.35 2.17 5.67
CA GLY A 66 -13.13 3.01 6.84
C GLY A 66 -11.69 3.00 7.38
N PRO A 67 -11.44 3.61 8.55
CA PRO A 67 -10.16 3.58 9.25
C PRO A 67 -9.79 2.18 9.71
N LEU A 68 -8.56 1.76 9.46
CA LEU A 68 -8.06 0.42 9.79
C LEU A 68 -6.79 0.51 10.64
N ARG A 69 -6.59 -0.53 11.45
CA ARG A 69 -5.32 -0.86 12.09
C ARG A 69 -4.70 -2.05 11.38
N ILE A 70 -3.38 -2.03 11.22
CA ILE A 70 -2.61 -3.18 10.77
C ILE A 70 -1.51 -3.54 11.76
N THR A 71 -1.37 -4.83 12.03
CA THR A 71 -0.22 -5.40 12.74
C THR A 71 0.54 -6.32 11.81
N LEU A 72 1.84 -6.09 11.68
CA LEU A 72 2.75 -6.83 10.82
C LEU A 72 3.91 -7.37 11.64
N LYS A 73 4.21 -8.67 11.52
CA LYS A 73 5.46 -9.25 12.00
C LYS A 73 6.24 -9.79 10.80
N LEU A 74 7.38 -9.18 10.51
CA LEU A 74 8.21 -9.52 9.37
C LEU A 74 9.38 -10.37 9.87
N PHE A 75 9.41 -11.63 9.47
CA PHE A 75 10.47 -12.58 9.77
C PHE A 75 11.45 -12.67 8.60
N TYR A 76 12.69 -12.31 8.86
CA TYR A 76 13.78 -12.31 7.88
C TYR A 76 14.73 -13.48 8.11
N ALA A 77 15.40 -13.91 7.04
CA ALA A 77 16.40 -14.98 7.14
C ALA A 77 17.71 -14.51 7.81
N SER A 78 17.92 -13.20 7.95
CA SER A 78 19.10 -12.56 8.55
C SER A 78 18.77 -11.12 8.97
N GLU A 79 19.68 -10.48 9.70
CA GLU A 79 19.58 -9.08 10.17
C GLU A 79 19.87 -8.02 9.09
N ARG A 80 20.29 -8.42 7.89
CA ARG A 80 20.70 -7.49 6.82
C ARG A 80 19.53 -6.72 6.15
N PRO A 81 18.36 -7.33 5.90
CA PRO A 81 17.28 -6.63 5.23
C PRO A 81 16.64 -5.57 6.13
N ASP A 82 16.25 -4.44 5.53
CA ASP A 82 15.47 -3.44 6.25
C ASP A 82 14.04 -3.91 6.55
N LEU A 83 13.43 -3.29 7.56
CA LEU A 83 12.01 -3.41 7.82
C LEU A 83 11.22 -2.83 6.64
N ALA A 84 10.49 -3.69 5.93
CA ALA A 84 9.91 -3.38 4.62
C ALA A 84 8.39 -3.53 4.61
N GLU A 85 7.70 -2.83 5.50
CA GLU A 85 6.24 -2.89 5.59
C GLU A 85 5.55 -2.25 4.39
N ASP A 86 6.17 -1.26 3.76
CA ASP A 86 5.59 -0.48 2.67
C ASP A 86 5.25 -1.34 1.44
N LEU A 87 6.09 -2.33 1.13
CA LEU A 87 5.82 -3.30 0.07
C LEU A 87 4.64 -4.22 0.43
N VAL A 88 4.50 -4.59 1.69
CA VAL A 88 3.37 -5.40 2.16
C VAL A 88 2.08 -4.58 2.03
N LEU A 89 2.08 -3.31 2.43
CA LEU A 89 0.91 -2.42 2.28
C LEU A 89 0.48 -2.26 0.81
N ASP A 90 1.45 -2.15 -0.11
CA ASP A 90 1.22 -2.10 -1.57
C ASP A 90 0.56 -3.39 -2.11
N VAL A 91 0.89 -4.54 -1.52
CA VAL A 91 0.39 -5.87 -1.91
C VAL A 91 -1.05 -6.09 -1.42
N LEU A 92 -1.38 -5.59 -0.24
CA LEU A 92 -2.68 -5.84 0.40
C LEU A 92 -3.83 -4.98 -0.14
N GLN A 93 -3.53 -3.85 -0.80
CA GLN A 93 -4.56 -2.98 -1.35
C GLN A 93 -5.11 -3.44 -2.71
N ASP A 94 -6.22 -2.82 -3.16
CA ASP A 94 -6.79 -3.03 -4.49
C ASP A 94 -5.72 -2.89 -5.59
N ARG A 95 -5.74 -3.82 -6.55
CA ARG A 95 -4.83 -3.82 -7.69
C ARG A 95 -5.50 -3.19 -8.89
N TRP A 96 -4.71 -2.40 -9.61
CA TRP A 96 -5.19 -1.65 -10.76
C TRP A 96 -4.25 -1.86 -11.95
N ALA A 97 -4.81 -1.95 -13.15
CA ALA A 97 -4.07 -1.96 -14.39
C ALA A 97 -4.55 -0.84 -15.30
N TYR A 98 -3.69 -0.41 -16.22
CA TYR A 98 -4.11 0.45 -17.32
C TYR A 98 -4.54 -0.43 -18.48
N VAL A 99 -5.80 -0.29 -18.88
CA VAL A 99 -6.39 -0.98 -20.04
C VAL A 99 -6.64 0.06 -21.14
N ARG A 100 -6.58 -0.37 -22.40
CA ARG A 100 -6.95 0.45 -23.55
C ARG A 100 -8.32 0.01 -24.03
N ARG A 101 -9.26 0.95 -24.10
CA ARG A 101 -10.60 0.75 -24.67
C ARG A 101 -10.90 1.91 -25.58
N ASP A 102 -11.27 1.62 -26.82
CA ASP A 102 -11.61 2.64 -27.84
C ASP A 102 -10.52 3.71 -28.02
N GLY A 103 -9.24 3.28 -27.97
CA GLY A 103 -8.09 4.19 -28.07
C GLY A 103 -7.79 4.99 -26.80
N VAL A 104 -8.66 4.97 -25.79
CA VAL A 104 -8.48 5.69 -24.52
C VAL A 104 -7.83 4.77 -23.48
N ARG A 105 -6.79 5.28 -22.81
CA ARG A 105 -6.12 4.58 -21.71
C ARG A 105 -6.86 4.89 -20.41
N MET A 106 -7.50 3.88 -19.82
CA MET A 106 -8.22 3.99 -18.55
C MET A 106 -7.61 3.07 -17.49
N ARG A 107 -7.80 3.42 -16.21
CA ARG A 107 -7.34 2.62 -15.08
C ARG A 107 -8.51 1.79 -14.56
N GLU A 108 -8.35 0.47 -14.55
CA GLU A 108 -9.36 -0.49 -14.12
C GLU A 108 -8.85 -1.31 -12.94
N ARG A 109 -9.75 -1.65 -12.00
CA ARG A 109 -9.44 -2.52 -10.87
C ARG A 109 -9.41 -3.95 -11.38
N VAL A 110 -8.26 -4.62 -11.24
CA VAL A 110 -8.06 -5.98 -11.75
C VAL A 110 -8.12 -7.05 -10.65
N GLN A 111 -7.97 -6.64 -9.39
CA GLN A 111 -8.09 -7.56 -8.26
C GLN A 111 -8.49 -6.79 -7.00
N ASP A 112 -9.41 -7.38 -6.25
CA ASP A 112 -9.84 -6.91 -4.95
C ASP A 112 -8.72 -7.11 -3.91
N GLY A 113 -8.48 -6.08 -3.11
CA GLY A 113 -7.53 -6.14 -1.99
C GLY A 113 -8.19 -6.59 -0.68
N VAL A 114 -7.37 -6.70 0.36
CA VAL A 114 -7.83 -6.80 1.76
C VAL A 114 -8.54 -5.51 2.16
N TYR A 115 -8.03 -4.36 1.71
CA TYR A 115 -8.60 -3.03 1.83
C TYR A 115 -8.43 -2.26 0.51
N ARG A 116 -9.13 -1.14 0.33
CA ARG A 116 -9.13 -0.42 -0.97
C ARG A 116 -7.83 0.34 -1.21
N ASN A 117 -7.32 1.02 -0.19
CA ASN A 117 -6.12 1.84 -0.30
C ASN A 117 -5.40 1.92 1.05
N ASP A 118 -4.07 1.92 1.01
CA ASP A 118 -3.20 2.05 2.20
C ASP A 118 -3.47 3.31 3.04
N ARG A 119 -4.05 4.37 2.46
CA ARG A 119 -4.55 5.55 3.19
C ARG A 119 -5.62 5.26 4.25
N GLN A 120 -6.23 4.07 4.21
CA GLN A 120 -7.16 3.61 5.25
C GLN A 120 -6.44 3.19 6.53
N ILE A 121 -5.17 2.78 6.45
CA ILE A 121 -4.38 2.41 7.61
C ILE A 121 -4.06 3.67 8.41
N ARG A 122 -4.65 3.79 9.59
CA ARG A 122 -4.45 4.92 10.52
C ARG A 122 -3.55 4.56 11.70
N GLU A 123 -3.42 3.28 11.99
CA GLU A 123 -2.53 2.74 13.02
C GLU A 123 -1.77 1.55 12.45
N LYS A 124 -0.45 1.53 12.66
CA LYS A 124 0.42 0.43 12.20
C LYS A 124 1.35 -0.02 13.33
N HIS A 125 1.36 -1.31 13.61
CA HIS A 125 2.35 -1.95 14.47
C HIS A 125 3.23 -2.85 13.61
N VAL A 126 4.54 -2.60 13.60
CA VAL A 126 5.47 -3.34 12.74
C VAL A 126 6.58 -3.89 13.62
N TYR A 127 6.73 -5.21 13.60
CA TYR A 127 7.73 -5.93 14.37
C TYR A 127 8.72 -6.61 13.44
N HIS A 128 9.99 -6.50 13.78
CA HIS A 128 11.07 -7.24 13.14
C HIS A 128 11.27 -8.57 13.88
N GLY A 129 11.48 -9.65 13.13
CA GLY A 129 11.84 -10.96 13.65
C GLY A 129 12.85 -11.65 12.74
N ILE A 130 13.57 -12.63 13.28
CA ILE A 130 14.48 -13.48 12.52
C ILE A 130 13.96 -14.91 12.53
N ASP A 131 13.82 -15.49 11.34
CA ASP A 131 13.61 -16.91 11.12
C ASP A 131 14.42 -17.33 9.89
N ARG A 132 15.57 -17.95 10.15
CA ARG A 132 16.55 -18.34 9.12
C ARG A 132 16.00 -19.41 8.18
N THR A 133 15.02 -20.17 8.64
CA THR A 133 14.47 -21.33 7.92
C THR A 133 13.16 -21.02 7.21
N HIS A 134 12.34 -20.16 7.80
CA HIS A 134 10.98 -19.87 7.33
C HIS A 134 10.68 -18.36 7.36
N PRO A 135 11.37 -17.56 6.52
CA PRO A 135 11.07 -16.14 6.39
C PRO A 135 9.63 -15.95 5.90
N ARG A 136 8.91 -15.03 6.53
CA ARG A 136 7.47 -14.83 6.32
C ARG A 136 7.01 -13.47 6.82
N VAL A 137 5.79 -13.11 6.47
CA VAL A 137 5.09 -11.95 7.01
C VAL A 137 3.78 -12.42 7.62
N GLU A 138 3.62 -12.23 8.92
CA GLU A 138 2.35 -12.44 9.62
C GLU A 138 1.57 -11.14 9.64
N ILE A 139 0.31 -11.19 9.24
CA ILE A 139 -0.51 -10.02 8.95
C ILE A 139 -1.82 -10.12 9.72
N VAL A 140 -2.17 -9.03 10.41
CA VAL A 140 -3.50 -8.83 11.00
C VAL A 140 -4.01 -7.46 10.59
N VAL A 141 -5.20 -7.40 10.00
CA VAL A 141 -5.91 -6.16 9.63
C VAL A 141 -7.26 -6.16 10.33
N GLU A 142 -7.61 -5.04 10.94
CA GLU A 142 -8.88 -4.88 11.66
C GLU A 142 -9.41 -3.44 11.54
N PRO A 143 -10.73 -3.24 11.67
CA PRO A 143 -11.30 -1.91 11.79
C PRO A 143 -10.71 -1.19 13.00
N LEU A 144 -10.22 0.02 12.79
CA LEU A 144 -9.87 0.91 13.89
C LEU A 144 -11.17 1.51 14.39
N ALA A 145 -11.58 1.16 15.61
CA ALA A 145 -12.71 1.82 16.26
C ALA A 145 -12.47 3.33 16.16
N GLN A 146 -13.44 4.08 15.62
CA GLN A 146 -13.33 5.53 15.60
C GLN A 146 -13.03 5.98 17.03
N PRO A 147 -11.96 6.75 17.29
CA PRO A 147 -11.93 7.50 18.53
C PRO A 147 -13.20 8.32 18.51
N ALA A 148 -14.03 8.19 19.54
CA ALA A 148 -15.16 9.08 19.75
C ALA A 148 -14.57 10.49 19.77
N CYS A 149 -14.68 11.21 18.66
CA CYS A 149 -14.12 12.54 18.55
C CYS A 149 -15.01 13.47 19.39
N ALA A 150 -14.67 13.59 20.67
CA ALA A 150 -15.12 14.64 21.57
C ALA A 150 -14.42 15.97 21.28
N TRP A 151 -14.26 16.32 20.00
CA TRP A 151 -13.79 17.65 19.57
C TRP A 151 -14.77 18.28 18.60
N SER A 152 -16.03 18.38 19.00
CA SER A 152 -16.98 19.27 18.33
C SER A 152 -18.01 19.84 19.31
N ALA A 153 -17.58 20.78 20.14
CA ALA A 153 -18.47 21.85 20.60
C ALA A 153 -17.66 23.08 21.03
N GLY A 154 -17.63 24.09 20.16
CA GLY A 154 -17.35 25.46 20.57
C GLY A 154 -15.95 25.98 20.33
N LEU A 155 -15.68 26.44 19.10
CA LEU A 155 -15.09 27.78 18.92
C LEU A 155 -15.33 28.27 17.49
N HIS A 156 -16.60 28.42 17.10
CA HIS A 156 -16.92 29.37 16.03
C HIS A 156 -17.08 30.73 16.71
N VAL A 157 -15.96 31.47 16.82
CA VAL A 157 -16.02 32.92 17.07
C VAL A 157 -16.75 33.51 15.88
N ARG A 158 -18.03 33.84 16.05
CA ARG A 158 -18.75 34.68 15.10
C ARG A 158 -18.07 36.05 15.10
N ARG A 159 -17.30 36.36 14.05
CA ARG A 159 -16.95 37.75 13.75
C ARG A 159 -18.24 38.46 13.36
N ASN A 160 -18.62 39.45 14.16
CA ASN A 160 -19.77 40.30 13.93
C ASN A 160 -19.48 41.26 12.75
N PRO A 161 -20.23 41.24 11.64
CA PRO A 161 -20.11 42.24 10.59
C PRO A 161 -21.16 43.32 10.83
N THR A 162 -20.96 44.17 11.84
CA THR A 162 -21.73 45.42 11.95
C THR A 162 -20.78 46.58 11.71
N GLY A 163 -20.57 46.86 10.43
CA GLY A 163 -20.30 48.21 9.98
C GLY A 163 -21.58 49.04 10.15
N ALA A 164 -21.44 50.13 10.91
CA ALA A 164 -22.22 51.38 11.02
C ALA A 164 -23.72 51.41 10.68
N PRO A 165 -24.51 52.14 11.50
CA PRO A 165 -24.81 53.50 11.06
C PRO A 165 -24.72 54.55 12.18
N ARG A 166 -23.94 55.61 11.96
CA ARG A 166 -24.26 57.04 12.10
C ARG A 166 -23.01 57.86 11.85
#